data_AF-A0A2M7SFW0-F1
#
_entry.id   AF-A0A2M7SFW0-F1
#
_cell.length_a   1.000
_cell.length_b   1.000
_cell.length_c   1.000
_cell.angle_alpha   90.00
_cell.angle_beta   90.00
_cell.angle_gamma   90.00
#
_symmetry.space_group_name_H-M   'P 1'
#
loop_
_entity.id
_entity.type
_entity.pdbx_description
1 polymer ?
#
loop_
_entity_poly.entity_id
_entity_poly.type
_entity_poly.pdbx_seq_one_letter_code
_entity_poly.pdbx_strand_id
1 'polypeptide(L)' 'MPMIAVPAHFDGERICLDEPFDLEPNTKLIVTILLGQKSDNEHESWLNLSSQRLEDAYGENEPEYSSELLKEVNPDYEGR' A
#
# COMPACT_ATOMS: atom_id res chain seq x y z
N MET A 1 -1.17 -30.83 0.47
CA MET A 1 -2.31 -30.58 -0.43
C MET A 1 -1.97 -29.33 -1.23
N PRO A 2 -1.93 -29.38 -2.57
CA PRO A 2 -1.74 -28.18 -3.36
C PRO A 2 -2.91 -27.23 -3.11
N MET A 3 -2.60 -25.97 -2.81
CA MET A 3 -3.58 -24.89 -2.65
C MET A 3 -3.36 -23.91 -3.80
N ILE A 4 -4.46 -23.46 -4.40
CA ILE A 4 -4.45 -22.37 -5.37
C ILE A 4 -5.36 -21.26 -4.85
N ALA A 5 -4.89 -20.03 -4.96
CA ALA A 5 -5.71 -18.85 -4.71
C ALA A 5 -6.36 -18.44 -6.04
N VAL A 6 -7.68 -18.45 -6.10
CA VAL A 6 -8.45 -18.03 -7.28
C VAL A 6 -9.14 -16.71 -6.94
N PRO A 7 -8.93 -15.64 -7.72
CA PRO A 7 -9.64 -14.37 -7.54
C PRO A 7 -11.15 -14.57 -7.70
N ALA A 8 -11.90 -13.87 -6.85
CA ALA A 8 -13.35 -13.91 -6.86
C ALA A 8 -13.91 -12.62 -6.28
N HIS A 9 -15.09 -12.23 -6.74
CA HIS A 9 -15.85 -11.12 -6.18
C HIS A 9 -17.22 -11.58 -5.67
N PHE A 10 -17.80 -10.79 -4.77
CA PHE A 10 -19.19 -10.94 -4.37
C PHE A 10 -20.05 -10.04 -5.26
N ASP A 11 -20.97 -10.64 -6.02
CA ASP A 11 -21.84 -9.91 -6.96
C ASP A 11 -23.08 -9.29 -6.30
N GLY A 12 -23.25 -9.50 -4.98
CA GLY A 12 -24.43 -9.09 -4.21
C GLY A 12 -25.32 -10.26 -3.77
N GLU A 13 -25.19 -11.42 -4.40
CA GLU A 13 -25.93 -12.65 -4.05
C GLU A 13 -24.99 -13.83 -3.79
N ARG A 14 -23.92 -13.95 -4.58
CA ARG A 14 -23.04 -15.12 -4.63
C ARG A 14 -21.57 -14.73 -4.77
N ILE A 15 -20.69 -15.66 -4.42
CA ILE A 15 -19.24 -15.56 -4.70
C ILE A 15 -19.02 -16.06 -6.13
N CYS A 16 -18.54 -15.18 -7.00
CA CYS A 16 -18.27 -15.45 -8.41
C CYS A 16 -16.75 -15.50 -8.61
N LEU A 17 -16.25 -16.62 -9.15
CA LEU A 17 -14.85 -16.70 -9.57
C LEU A 17 -14.65 -15.76 -10.76
N ASP A 18 -13.57 -14.98 -10.73
CA ASP A 18 -13.28 -14.01 -11.80
C ASP A 18 -12.80 -14.73 -13.06
N GLU A 19 -12.19 -15.91 -12.89
CA GLU A 19 -11.73 -16.78 -13.97
C GLU A 19 -12.43 -18.15 -13.89
N PRO A 20 -12.69 -18.81 -15.03
CA PRO A 20 -13.23 -20.17 -15.04
C PRO A 20 -12.33 -21.15 -14.30
N PHE A 21 -12.90 -21.92 -13.38
CA PHE A 21 -12.18 -22.96 -12.65
C PHE A 21 -13.10 -24.15 -12.41
N ASP A 22 -12.65 -25.35 -12.79
CA ASP A 22 -13.41 -26.58 -12.61
C ASP A 22 -13.40 -27.01 -11.15
N LEU A 23 -14.58 -27.03 -10.53
CA LEU A 23 -14.79 -27.46 -9.16
C LEU A 23 -15.63 -28.72 -9.12
N GLU A 24 -15.07 -29.80 -8.58
CA GLU A 24 -15.82 -31.03 -8.31
C GLU A 24 -16.81 -30.81 -7.14
N PRO A 25 -17.98 -31.47 -7.15
CA PRO A 25 -18.91 -31.41 -6.04
C PRO A 25 -18.25 -31.76 -4.70
N ASN A 26 -18.49 -30.95 -3.67
CA ASN A 26 -17.92 -31.08 -2.31
C ASN A 26 -16.41 -30.84 -2.20
N THR A 27 -15.79 -30.18 -3.19
CA THR A 27 -14.42 -29.68 -3.05
C THR A 27 -14.30 -28.78 -1.81
N LYS A 28 -13.31 -29.03 -0.95
CA LYS A 28 -13.06 -28.19 0.23
C LYS A 28 -12.43 -26.88 -0.20
N LEU A 29 -13.07 -25.77 0.15
CA LEU A 29 -12.62 -24.42 -0.17
C LEU A 29 -12.19 -23.68 1.10
N ILE A 30 -11.20 -22.79 0.96
CA ILE A 30 -10.84 -21.79 1.96
C ILE A 30 -11.23 -20.44 1.37
N VAL A 31 -12.13 -19.72 2.05
CA VAL A 31 -12.62 -18.42 1.58
C VAL A 31 -11.95 -17.31 2.39
N THR A 32 -11.21 -16.45 1.69
CA THR A 32 -10.61 -15.25 2.27
C THR A 32 -11.42 -14.04 1.82
N ILE A 33 -12.04 -13.32 2.75
CA ILE A 33 -12.82 -12.13 2.45
C ILE A 33 -11.90 -10.91 2.53
N LEU A 34 -11.70 -10.25 1.38
CA LEU A 34 -11.01 -8.97 1.30
C LEU A 34 -12.01 -7.86 1.61
N LEU A 35 -12.17 -7.53 2.88
CA LEU A 35 -12.92 -6.34 3.27
C LEU A 35 -12.15 -5.13 2.71
N GLY A 36 -12.71 -4.44 1.73
CA GLY A 36 -12.17 -3.17 1.27
C GLY A 36 -11.91 -2.30 2.49
N GLN A 37 -10.69 -1.79 2.64
CA GLN A 37 -10.34 -0.95 3.78
C GLN A 37 -11.41 0.13 3.87
N LYS A 38 -12.24 0.03 4.91
CA LYS A 38 -13.36 0.92 5.15
C LYS A 38 -12.73 2.25 5.49
N SER A 39 -12.41 3.06 4.47
CA SER A 39 -11.51 4.23 4.51
C SER A 39 -10.80 4.30 5.85
N ASP A 40 -9.75 3.48 6.01
CA ASP A 40 -9.14 3.30 7.31
C ASP A 40 -8.76 4.70 7.81
N ASN A 41 -9.44 5.17 8.85
CA ASN A 41 -9.35 6.56 9.29
C ASN A 41 -7.88 6.92 9.55
N GLU A 42 -7.12 5.92 9.99
CA GLU A 42 -5.68 6.01 10.14
C GLU A 42 -4.96 6.24 8.80
N HIS A 43 -5.29 5.51 7.73
CA HIS A 43 -4.67 5.69 6.42
C HIS A 43 -4.91 7.10 5.86
N GLU A 44 -6.14 7.59 5.93
CA GLU A 44 -6.48 8.96 5.52
C GLU A 44 -5.78 10.01 6.41
N SER A 45 -5.68 9.75 7.71
CA SER A 45 -4.94 10.60 8.64
C SER A 45 -3.44 10.64 8.30
N TRP A 46 -2.85 9.50 7.95
CA TRP A 46 -1.45 9.41 7.52
C TRP A 46 -1.20 10.12 6.20
N LEU A 47 -2.10 9.95 5.21
CA LEU A 47 -2.00 10.65 3.94
C LEU A 47 -2.05 12.17 4.14
N ASN A 48 -3.01 12.67 4.92
CA ASN A 48 -3.13 14.09 5.22
C ASN A 48 -1.90 14.63 5.95
N LEU A 49 -1.41 13.92 6.97
CA LEU A 49 -0.19 14.31 7.69
C LEU A 49 1.02 14.35 6.75
N SER A 50 1.19 13.33 5.91
CA SER A 50 2.32 13.27 4.97
C SER A 50 2.29 14.42 3.96
N SER A 51 1.11 14.77 3.44
CA SER A 51 0.95 15.90 2.53
C SER A 51 1.29 17.22 3.19
N GLN A 52 0.80 17.46 4.41
CA GLN A 52 1.10 18.68 5.17
C GLN A 52 2.60 18.81 5.46
N ARG A 53 3.27 17.72 5.83
CA ARG A 53 4.71 17.75 6.11
C ARG A 53 5.56 17.91 4.87
N LEU A 54 5.09 17.43 3.73
CA LEU A 54 5.74 17.69 2.45
C LEU A 54 5.64 19.17 2.08
N GLU A 55 4.48 19.81 2.30
CA GLU A 55 4.31 21.25 2.10
C GLU A 55 5.21 22.06 3.05
N ASP A 56 5.24 21.71 4.33
CA ASP A 56 6.12 22.33 5.34
C ASP A 56 7.61 22.26 4.95
N ALA A 57 8.04 21.14 4.36
CA ALA A 57 9.43 20.92 3.97
C ALA A 57 9.92 21.87 2.88
N TYR A 58 9.01 22.46 2.09
CA TYR A 58 9.34 23.48 1.09
C TYR A 58 8.76 24.85 1.44
N GLY A 59 8.37 25.05 2.71
CA GLY A 59 7.83 26.30 3.22
C GLY A 59 8.93 27.26 3.70
N GLU A 60 8.53 28.48 4.06
CA GLU A 60 9.44 29.56 4.50
C GLU A 60 10.27 29.21 5.74
N ASN A 61 9.88 28.17 6.50
CA ASN A 61 10.58 27.70 7.70
C ASN A 61 11.44 26.46 7.44
N GLU A 62 11.72 26.12 6.18
CA GLU A 62 12.64 25.03 5.84
C GLU A 62 14.02 25.26 6.50
N PRO A 63 14.55 24.31 7.27
CA PRO A 63 15.89 24.42 7.84
C PRO A 63 16.95 24.24 6.75
N GLU A 64 18.01 25.04 6.80
CA GLU A 64 19.17 24.90 5.92
C GLU A 64 19.91 23.58 6.20
N TYR A 65 19.95 22.69 5.21
CA TYR A 65 20.65 21.41 5.30
C TYR A 65 22.08 21.50 4.75
N SER A 66 22.95 22.19 5.49
CA SER A 66 24.36 22.34 5.14
C SER A 66 25.12 21.00 5.12
N SER A 67 26.19 20.95 4.31
CA SER A 67 27.14 19.82 4.26
C SER A 67 27.76 19.46 5.63
N GLU A 68 27.76 20.38 6.59
CA GLU A 68 28.22 20.14 7.97
C GLU A 68 27.33 19.14 8.73
N LEU A 69 26.09 18.95 8.31
CA LEU A 69 25.16 17.97 8.88
C LEU A 69 25.39 16.55 8.34
N LEU A 70 26.21 16.39 7.31
CA LEU A 70 26.52 15.08 6.74
C LEU A 70 27.38 14.28 7.71
N LYS A 71 26.89 13.09 8.07
CA LYS A 71 27.67 12.15 8.88
C LYS A 71 28.92 11.67 8.14
N GLU A 72 28.78 11.38 6.84
CA GLU A 72 29.85 10.96 5.95
C GLU A 72 29.61 11.61 4.58
N VAL A 73 30.66 12.18 3.99
CA VAL A 73 30.58 12.83 2.68
C VAL A 73 30.69 11.77 1.59
N ASN A 74 29.79 11.82 0.60
CA ASN A 74 29.89 10.98 -0.59
C ASN A 74 30.94 11.58 -1.55
N PRO A 75 32.10 10.93 -1.77
CA PRO A 75 33.17 11.45 -2.62
C PRO A 75 32.81 11.46 -4.11
N ASP A 76 31.86 10.62 -4.52
CA ASP A 76 31.37 10.53 -5.91
C ASP A 76 30.19 11.47 -6.16
N TYR A 77 29.78 12.25 -5.16
CA TYR A 77 28.75 13.25 -5.35
C TYR A 77 29.31 14.40 -6.20
N GLU A 78 28.92 14.46 -7.47
CA GLU A 78 29.34 15.50 -8.43
C GLU A 78 28.78 16.91 -8.12
N GLY A 79 28.38 17.17 -6.86
CA GLY A 79 27.77 18.43 -6.44
C GLY A 79 28.57 19.64 -6.91
N ARG A 80 27.94 20.48 -7.74
CA ARG A 80 28.48 21.74 -8.26
C ARG A 80 28.93 22.68 -7.15
#